data_AF-A0A7K8BFT5-F1
#
_entry.id   AF-A0A7K8BFT5-F1
#
_cell.length_a   1.000
_cell.length_b   1.000
_cell.length_c   1.000
_cell.angle_alpha   90.00
_cell.angle_beta   90.00
_cell.angle_gamma   90.00
#
_symmetry.space_group_name_H-M   'P 1'
#
loop_
_entity.id
_entity.type
_entity.pdbx_description
1 polymer ?
#
loop_
_entity_poly.entity_id
_entity_poly.type
_entity_poly.pdbx_seq_one_letter_code
_entity_poly.pdbx_strand_id
1 'polypeptide(L)'
;SAVGRGPEVPFRSEAYRISAVARGKELRLTLSELDPAAATPPQDLVFRFGMSGSFRLCPAAELPRHAHLRFLTRESPPRALCFVDPRRFGSWRLGDAWQPERGPCVVSEYQAFRGNVLKNLDDRAFDKPICEVLLNQKYFNGIGNYLRAEILYRLKIPPFEKARTVLEALKDQDQEQERRKKDPSLTLSKKVKLRQENPDLLELCHTVPMEVIMAEKQLLDPEHSDNYAAFKNWLQCYLVPGMSSLRDRSGRTIWFQGEPGPMAPKGQRPRKTPRKKSPQLKADPEALTPKVTPRASKRRRRAAANPPKSEEKEEEEEEEPDGPRKGRARGRRKATAAPALPEPEVPLSVRRSRRTSARRGKG
;
A
#
# COMPACT_ATOMS: atom_id res chain seq x y z
N SER A 1 18.30 11.11 -7.56
CA SER A 1 19.27 10.96 -6.46
C SER A 1 20.06 9.70 -6.74
N ALA A 2 21.38 9.69 -6.50
CA ALA A 2 22.23 8.52 -6.72
C ALA A 2 21.80 7.27 -5.93
N VAL A 3 20.97 7.44 -4.89
CA VAL A 3 20.49 6.38 -3.99
C VAL A 3 19.05 5.94 -4.28
N GLY A 4 18.36 6.60 -5.23
CA GLY A 4 16.99 6.27 -5.63
C GLY A 4 16.94 4.98 -6.46
N ARG A 5 15.86 4.20 -6.33
CA ARG A 5 15.67 2.92 -7.05
C ARG A 5 15.00 3.05 -8.43
N GLY A 6 14.80 4.27 -8.94
CA GLY A 6 14.15 4.48 -10.24
C GLY A 6 15.14 4.85 -11.34
N PRO A 7 14.78 4.62 -12.62
CA PRO A 7 15.62 5.00 -13.74
C PRO A 7 15.84 6.51 -13.77
N GLU A 8 16.95 6.93 -14.38
CA GLU A 8 17.13 8.32 -14.76
C GLU A 8 16.01 8.76 -15.71
N VAL A 9 15.62 10.02 -15.61
CA VAL A 9 14.56 10.60 -16.44
C VAL A 9 15.24 11.47 -17.49
N PRO A 10 15.39 11.00 -18.74
CA PRO A 10 16.07 11.74 -19.81
C PRO A 10 15.14 12.82 -20.38
N PHE A 11 14.80 13.81 -19.56
CA PHE A 11 13.92 14.92 -19.92
C PHE A 11 14.60 16.25 -19.58
N ARG A 12 14.67 17.16 -20.56
CA ARG A 12 15.20 18.51 -20.39
C ARG A 12 14.36 19.48 -21.21
N SER A 13 13.82 20.48 -20.54
CA SER A 13 12.96 21.52 -21.13
C SER A 13 13.09 22.79 -20.28
N GLU A 14 13.16 23.95 -20.94
CA GLU A 14 13.20 25.26 -20.27
C GLU A 14 11.82 25.66 -19.71
N ALA A 15 10.74 25.14 -20.30
CA ALA A 15 9.38 25.45 -19.91
C ALA A 15 8.47 24.24 -20.18
N TYR A 16 8.02 23.59 -19.11
CA TYR A 16 7.15 22.42 -19.18
C TYR A 16 6.04 22.48 -18.13
N ARG A 17 4.97 21.72 -18.38
CA ARG A 17 3.86 21.47 -17.47
C ARG A 17 3.94 20.04 -16.95
N ILE A 18 3.62 19.87 -15.67
CA ILE A 18 3.40 18.55 -15.05
C ILE A 18 1.90 18.37 -14.87
N SER A 19 1.36 17.26 -15.37
CA SER A 19 0.00 16.81 -15.05
C SER A 19 0.05 15.40 -14.44
N ALA A 20 -1.04 14.99 -13.78
CA ALA A 20 -1.10 13.71 -13.09
C ALA A 20 -2.45 13.01 -13.29
N VAL A 21 -2.41 11.69 -13.45
CA VAL A 21 -3.59 10.81 -13.43
C VAL A 21 -3.31 9.62 -12.53
N ALA A 22 -4.29 9.18 -11.73
CA ALA A 22 -4.17 7.99 -10.90
C ALA A 22 -5.01 6.84 -11.43
N ARG A 23 -4.49 5.61 -11.33
CA ARG A 23 -5.22 4.39 -11.67
C ARG A 23 -4.91 3.29 -10.66
N GLY A 24 -5.85 3.04 -9.76
CA GLY A 24 -5.69 2.10 -8.65
C GLY A 24 -4.56 2.55 -7.72
N LYS A 25 -3.48 1.75 -7.61
CA LYS A 25 -2.31 2.08 -6.77
C LYS A 25 -1.11 2.61 -7.57
N GLU A 26 -1.37 3.13 -8.76
CA GLU A 26 -0.37 3.74 -9.62
C GLU A 26 -0.76 5.19 -9.91
N LEU A 27 0.25 6.06 -10.03
CA LEU A 27 0.09 7.46 -10.41
C LEU A 27 1.00 7.73 -11.60
N ARG A 28 0.45 8.25 -12.70
CA ARG A 28 1.21 8.67 -13.87
C ARG A 28 1.38 10.17 -13.84
N LEU A 29 2.62 10.64 -13.93
CA LEU A 29 2.95 12.02 -14.24
C LEU A 29 3.25 12.13 -15.73
N THR A 30 2.77 13.20 -16.35
CA THR A 30 3.09 13.57 -17.73
C THR A 30 3.82 14.90 -17.72
N LEU A 31 5.03 14.93 -18.28
CA LEU A 31 5.83 16.13 -18.50
C LEU A 31 5.62 16.58 -19.94
N SER A 32 5.03 17.76 -20.14
CA SER A 32 4.73 18.29 -21.47
C SER A 32 5.43 19.61 -21.68
N GLU A 33 6.24 19.72 -22.73
CA GLU A 33 6.85 20.99 -23.15
C GLU A 33 5.76 22.02 -23.46
N LEU A 34 6.00 23.27 -23.05
CA LEU A 34 5.10 24.39 -23.33
C LEU A 34 5.40 25.08 -24.66
N ASP A 35 6.62 24.92 -25.19
CA ASP A 35 6.99 25.46 -26.49
C ASP A 35 6.50 24.53 -27.61
N PRO A 36 5.49 24.93 -28.41
CA PRO A 36 5.02 24.13 -29.53
C PRO A 36 6.07 23.96 -30.64
N ALA A 37 7.09 24.81 -30.71
CA ALA A 37 8.16 24.74 -31.70
C ALA A 37 9.23 23.67 -31.37
N ALA A 38 9.35 23.27 -30.10
CA ALA A 38 10.37 22.32 -29.65
C ALA A 38 10.10 20.86 -30.10
N ALA A 39 8.90 20.56 -30.64
CA ALA A 39 8.47 19.26 -31.17
C ALA A 39 8.82 18.03 -30.30
N THR A 40 9.02 18.23 -28.99
CA THR A 40 9.48 17.19 -28.07
C THR A 40 8.26 16.43 -27.55
N PRO A 41 8.22 15.09 -27.69
CA PRO A 41 7.08 14.31 -27.22
C PRO A 41 6.97 14.38 -25.68
N PRO A 42 5.75 14.35 -25.13
CA PRO A 42 5.56 14.29 -23.68
C PRO A 42 6.29 13.09 -23.06
N GLN A 43 6.88 13.29 -21.88
CA GLN A 43 7.52 12.22 -21.12
C GLN A 43 6.60 11.77 -19.98
N ASP A 44 6.15 10.53 -20.04
CA ASP A 44 5.37 9.91 -18.97
C ASP A 44 6.24 9.16 -17.97
N LEU A 45 5.79 9.17 -16.72
CA LEU A 45 6.40 8.48 -15.59
C LEU A 45 5.32 7.83 -14.72
N VAL A 46 5.36 6.50 -14.57
CA VAL A 46 4.40 5.77 -13.73
C VAL A 46 5.03 5.42 -12.38
N PHE A 47 4.46 5.98 -11.31
CA PHE A 47 4.89 5.84 -9.91
C PHE A 47 4.04 4.82 -9.15
N ARG A 48 4.71 4.12 -8.24
CA ARG A 48 4.12 3.40 -7.09
C ARG A 48 4.81 3.90 -5.84
N PHE A 49 4.04 4.32 -4.85
CA PHE A 49 4.60 5.01 -3.68
C PHE A 49 5.19 4.05 -2.64
N GLY A 50 4.82 2.77 -2.68
CA GLY A 50 5.20 1.84 -1.62
C GLY A 50 4.56 2.24 -0.29
N MET A 51 5.33 2.18 0.80
CA MET A 51 4.82 2.43 2.15
C MET A 51 4.96 3.89 2.61
N SER A 52 5.90 4.65 2.05
CA SER A 52 6.27 5.99 2.53
C SER A 52 6.55 6.99 1.41
N GLY A 53 6.28 6.62 0.15
CA GLY A 53 6.37 7.54 -0.97
C GLY A 53 5.30 8.62 -0.88
N SER A 54 5.68 9.85 -1.20
CA SER A 54 4.79 11.01 -1.28
C SER A 54 5.33 12.02 -2.29
N PHE A 55 4.46 12.88 -2.81
CA PHE A 55 4.88 14.09 -3.51
C PHE A 55 4.76 15.29 -2.58
N ARG A 56 5.77 16.16 -2.60
CA ARG A 56 5.80 17.41 -1.83
C ARG A 56 6.31 18.54 -2.71
N LEU A 57 5.62 19.67 -2.68
CA LEU A 57 6.12 20.91 -3.26
C LEU A 57 6.78 21.73 -2.14
N CYS A 58 8.04 22.08 -2.31
CA CYS A 58 8.84 22.76 -1.29
C CYS A 58 9.78 23.79 -1.95
N PRO A 59 10.32 24.78 -1.20
CA PRO A 59 11.38 25.64 -1.71
C PRO A 59 12.60 24.82 -2.18
N ALA A 60 13.20 25.17 -3.31
CA ALA A 60 14.35 24.41 -3.84
C ALA A 60 15.62 24.54 -2.98
N ALA A 61 15.68 25.54 -2.10
CA ALA A 61 16.73 25.68 -1.09
C ALA A 61 16.56 24.72 0.10
N GLU A 62 15.34 24.20 0.33
CA GLU A 62 14.97 23.40 1.51
C GLU A 62 14.47 22.02 1.09
N LEU A 63 15.31 21.28 0.36
CA LEU A 63 14.91 19.97 -0.15
C LEU A 63 14.82 18.92 0.98
N PRO A 64 13.74 18.12 1.02
CA PRO A 64 13.64 17.00 1.95
C PRO A 64 14.80 16.01 1.77
N ARG A 65 15.38 15.53 2.89
CA ARG A 65 16.52 14.59 2.90
C ARG A 65 16.35 13.36 2.00
N HIS A 66 15.11 12.88 1.86
CA HIS A 66 14.77 11.68 1.11
C HIS A 66 14.07 11.99 -0.22
N ALA A 67 14.32 13.17 -0.81
CA ALA A 67 13.85 13.53 -2.15
C ALA A 67 14.66 12.79 -3.23
N HIS A 68 14.06 11.74 -3.81
CA HIS A 68 14.76 10.86 -4.77
C HIS A 68 14.65 11.35 -6.21
N LEU A 69 13.52 11.97 -6.56
CA LEU A 69 13.27 12.62 -7.85
C LEU A 69 12.73 14.02 -7.61
N ARG A 70 13.18 14.99 -8.41
CA ARG A 70 12.94 16.42 -8.19
C ARG A 70 12.61 17.08 -9.53
N PHE A 71 11.56 17.88 -9.57
CA PHE A 71 11.19 18.72 -10.72
C PHE A 71 11.24 20.18 -10.27
N LEU A 72 12.10 20.97 -10.89
CA LEU A 72 12.31 22.38 -10.53
C LEU A 72 11.37 23.28 -11.32
N THR A 73 10.80 24.26 -10.62
CA THR A 73 10.01 25.34 -11.22
C THR A 73 10.93 26.46 -11.73
N ARG A 74 10.44 27.25 -12.70
CA ARG A 74 11.15 28.43 -13.22
C ARG A 74 10.94 29.72 -12.41
N GLU A 75 10.13 29.69 -11.35
CA GLU A 75 9.85 30.88 -10.55
C GLU A 75 11.06 31.32 -9.71
N SER A 76 11.04 32.55 -9.19
CA SER A 76 12.09 33.09 -8.32
C SER A 76 11.48 33.56 -7.00
N PRO A 77 11.84 32.97 -5.84
CA PRO A 77 12.78 31.86 -5.68
C PRO A 77 12.20 30.52 -6.18
N PRO A 78 13.03 29.60 -6.70
CA PRO A 78 12.53 28.35 -7.26
C PRO A 78 11.96 27.40 -6.19
N ARG A 79 10.89 26.69 -6.52
CA ARG A 79 10.40 25.51 -5.79
C ARG A 79 10.79 24.22 -6.51
N ALA A 80 10.64 23.12 -5.79
CA ALA A 80 10.87 21.76 -6.24
C ALA A 80 9.69 20.85 -5.88
N LEU A 81 9.07 20.24 -6.90
CA LEU A 81 8.19 19.09 -6.71
C LEU A 81 9.06 17.85 -6.50
N CYS A 82 9.00 17.26 -5.32
CA CYS A 82 9.86 16.16 -4.90
C CYS A 82 9.05 14.88 -4.70
N PHE A 83 9.51 13.77 -5.28
CA PHE A 83 9.12 12.44 -4.83
C PHE A 83 9.99 12.04 -3.64
N VAL A 84 9.39 12.07 -2.44
CA VAL A 84 10.04 11.79 -1.17
C VAL A 84 9.69 10.37 -0.72
N ASP A 85 10.70 9.53 -0.47
CA ASP A 85 10.47 8.17 0.03
C ASP A 85 11.56 7.70 1.00
N PRO A 86 11.39 7.90 2.32
CA PRO A 86 12.37 7.51 3.32
C PRO A 86 12.71 6.02 3.31
N ARG A 87 11.73 5.13 3.06
CA ARG A 87 11.94 3.66 3.09
C ARG A 87 12.42 3.08 1.77
N ARG A 88 12.43 3.87 0.69
CA ARG A 88 12.91 3.46 -0.65
C ARG A 88 12.20 2.21 -1.19
N PHE A 89 10.90 2.11 -0.92
CA PHE A 89 10.02 1.06 -1.45
C PHE A 89 9.21 1.52 -2.66
N GLY A 90 9.10 2.83 -2.85
CA GLY A 90 8.54 3.44 -4.03
C GLY A 90 9.42 3.22 -5.26
N SER A 91 8.79 3.22 -6.42
CA SER A 91 9.43 3.00 -7.71
C SER A 91 8.73 3.83 -8.77
N TRP A 92 9.47 4.30 -9.78
CA TRP A 92 8.90 4.84 -11.01
C TRP A 92 9.47 4.14 -12.23
N ARG A 93 8.74 4.22 -13.36
CA ARG A 93 9.13 3.69 -14.67
C ARG A 93 8.89 4.74 -15.73
N LEU A 94 9.72 4.74 -16.78
CA LEU A 94 9.53 5.57 -17.96
C LEU A 94 8.40 5.01 -18.81
N GLY A 95 7.66 5.91 -19.48
CA GLY A 95 6.55 5.57 -20.35
C GLY A 95 5.20 5.69 -19.67
N ASP A 96 4.15 5.50 -20.47
CA ASP A 96 2.77 5.78 -20.11
C ASP A 96 1.99 4.54 -19.62
N ALA A 97 2.59 3.37 -19.81
CA ALA A 97 1.96 2.08 -19.55
C ALA A 97 1.77 1.80 -18.06
N TRP A 98 0.52 1.59 -17.66
CA TRP A 98 0.17 0.98 -16.37
C TRP A 98 0.73 -0.45 -16.27
N GLN A 99 0.84 -0.99 -15.07
CA GLN A 99 1.29 -2.37 -14.90
C GLN A 99 0.29 -3.35 -15.56
N PRO A 100 0.68 -4.16 -16.56
CA PRO A 100 -0.25 -4.94 -17.37
C PRO A 100 -1.10 -5.94 -16.59
N GLU A 101 -0.58 -6.47 -15.50
CA GLU A 101 -1.26 -7.45 -14.65
C GLU A 101 -2.37 -6.84 -13.77
N ARG A 102 -2.50 -5.51 -13.74
CA ARG A 102 -3.49 -4.82 -12.89
C ARG A 102 -4.80 -4.62 -13.61
N GLY A 103 -5.88 -4.98 -12.93
CA GLY A 103 -7.24 -4.78 -13.42
C GLY A 103 -7.67 -3.31 -13.42
N PRO A 104 -8.92 -3.05 -13.83
CA PRO A 104 -9.53 -1.72 -13.79
C PRO A 104 -9.53 -1.14 -12.37
N CYS A 105 -9.36 0.17 -12.27
CA CYS A 105 -9.39 0.91 -11.02
C CYS A 105 -10.79 0.88 -10.39
N VAL A 106 -10.86 0.54 -9.11
CA VAL A 106 -12.14 0.51 -8.37
C VAL A 106 -12.80 1.90 -8.25
N VAL A 107 -12.03 2.98 -8.39
CA VAL A 107 -12.54 4.36 -8.28
C VAL A 107 -12.96 4.90 -9.65
N SER A 108 -12.04 4.96 -10.61
CA SER A 108 -12.27 5.64 -11.89
C SER A 108 -12.92 4.75 -12.96
N GLU A 109 -12.94 3.43 -12.77
CA GLU A 109 -13.37 2.46 -13.79
C GLU A 109 -14.35 1.42 -13.22
N TYR A 110 -15.27 1.83 -12.33
CA TYR A 110 -16.15 0.92 -11.56
C TYR A 110 -16.84 -0.15 -12.40
N GLN A 111 -17.49 0.22 -13.51
CA GLN A 111 -18.22 -0.75 -14.34
C GLN A 111 -17.29 -1.79 -14.98
N ALA A 112 -16.12 -1.36 -15.46
CA ALA A 112 -15.11 -2.27 -16.01
C ALA A 112 -14.53 -3.16 -14.91
N PHE A 113 -14.29 -2.62 -13.71
CA PHE A 113 -13.85 -3.36 -12.53
C PHE A 113 -14.87 -4.46 -12.17
N ARG A 114 -16.15 -4.10 -12.01
CA ARG A 114 -17.22 -5.03 -11.65
C ARG A 114 -17.34 -6.13 -12.70
N GLY A 115 -17.38 -5.77 -13.98
CA GLY A 115 -17.43 -6.73 -15.08
C GLY A 115 -16.23 -7.67 -15.12
N ASN A 116 -15.01 -7.16 -14.87
CA ASN A 116 -13.79 -7.96 -14.82
C ASN A 116 -13.82 -9.00 -13.69
N VAL A 117 -14.36 -8.66 -12.51
CA VAL A 117 -14.48 -9.64 -11.41
C VAL A 117 -15.52 -10.71 -11.75
N LEU A 118 -16.74 -10.30 -12.12
CA LEU A 118 -17.87 -11.23 -12.34
C LEU A 118 -17.66 -12.17 -13.53
N LYS A 119 -16.92 -11.73 -14.55
CA LYS A 119 -16.58 -12.54 -15.74
C LYS A 119 -15.56 -13.64 -15.45
N ASN A 120 -14.75 -13.50 -14.39
CA ASN A 120 -13.60 -14.37 -14.12
C ASN A 120 -13.72 -15.13 -12.78
N LEU A 121 -14.92 -15.30 -12.22
CA LEU A 121 -15.12 -15.95 -10.91
C LEU A 121 -14.61 -17.41 -10.86
N ASP A 122 -14.53 -18.04 -12.02
CA ASP A 122 -13.97 -19.36 -12.29
C ASP A 122 -12.43 -19.42 -12.16
N ASP A 123 -11.72 -18.29 -12.11
CA ASP A 123 -10.28 -18.24 -11.83
C ASP A 123 -9.99 -18.78 -10.41
N ARG A 124 -8.89 -19.55 -10.29
CA ARG A 124 -8.43 -20.13 -9.01
C ARG A 124 -8.09 -19.08 -7.95
N ALA A 125 -7.87 -17.83 -8.33
CA ALA A 125 -7.72 -16.73 -7.40
C ALA A 125 -8.90 -16.63 -6.43
N PHE A 126 -10.12 -16.93 -6.89
CA PHE A 126 -11.36 -16.84 -6.09
C PHE A 126 -11.62 -18.07 -5.20
N ASP A 127 -10.75 -19.09 -5.24
CA ASP A 127 -10.78 -20.19 -4.27
C ASP A 127 -10.18 -19.81 -2.90
N LYS A 128 -9.54 -18.65 -2.82
CA LYS A 128 -8.90 -18.15 -1.60
C LYS A 128 -9.89 -17.41 -0.69
N PRO A 129 -9.51 -17.16 0.58
CA PRO A 129 -10.26 -16.28 1.48
C PRO A 129 -10.57 -14.91 0.86
N ILE A 130 -11.78 -14.39 1.06
CA ILE A 130 -12.19 -13.10 0.49
C ILE A 130 -11.25 -11.95 0.91
N CYS A 131 -10.76 -11.95 2.16
CA CYS A 131 -9.81 -10.94 2.61
C CYS A 131 -8.46 -10.96 1.85
N GLU A 132 -8.05 -12.12 1.31
CA GLU A 132 -6.86 -12.24 0.48
C GLU A 132 -7.14 -11.82 -0.97
N VAL A 133 -8.29 -12.23 -1.50
CA VAL A 133 -8.71 -11.89 -2.86
C VAL A 133 -8.89 -10.39 -3.05
N LEU A 134 -9.44 -9.69 -2.05
CA LEU A 134 -9.55 -8.22 -2.06
C LEU A 134 -8.19 -7.50 -2.20
N LEU A 135 -7.06 -8.16 -1.90
CA LEU A 135 -5.73 -7.57 -2.11
C LEU A 135 -5.15 -7.87 -3.50
N ASN A 136 -5.77 -8.76 -4.29
CA ASN A 136 -5.30 -9.13 -5.62
C ASN A 136 -5.54 -7.98 -6.62
N GLN A 137 -4.47 -7.33 -7.05
CA GLN A 137 -4.54 -6.14 -7.90
C GLN A 137 -4.94 -6.45 -9.36
N LYS A 138 -4.96 -7.72 -9.78
CA LYS A 138 -5.56 -8.16 -11.06
C LYS A 138 -7.08 -7.92 -11.08
N TYR A 139 -7.72 -7.98 -9.92
CA TYR A 139 -9.18 -7.88 -9.78
C TYR A 139 -9.62 -6.65 -9.00
N PHE A 140 -8.91 -6.29 -7.93
CA PHE A 140 -9.25 -5.21 -7.00
C PHE A 140 -8.16 -4.13 -6.98
N ASN A 141 -7.86 -3.56 -8.15
CA ASN A 141 -6.81 -2.55 -8.30
C ASN A 141 -7.19 -1.26 -7.56
N GLY A 142 -6.45 -0.96 -6.49
CA GLY A 142 -6.75 0.14 -5.55
C GLY A 142 -6.99 -0.33 -4.12
N ILE A 143 -7.57 -1.53 -3.92
CA ILE A 143 -7.93 -2.00 -2.58
C ILE A 143 -6.69 -2.37 -1.75
N GLY A 144 -6.53 -1.67 -0.64
CA GLY A 144 -5.44 -1.83 0.33
C GLY A 144 -5.84 -2.57 1.60
N ASN A 145 -4.92 -2.61 2.56
CA ASN A 145 -5.10 -3.37 3.79
C ASN A 145 -6.20 -2.80 4.71
N TYR A 146 -6.29 -1.46 4.80
CA TYR A 146 -7.36 -0.82 5.57
C TYR A 146 -8.70 -0.95 4.86
N LEU A 147 -8.74 -0.69 3.55
CA LEU A 147 -9.97 -0.80 2.75
C LEU A 147 -10.61 -2.17 2.83
N ARG A 148 -9.86 -3.27 2.73
CA ARG A 148 -10.46 -4.61 2.86
C ARG A 148 -11.13 -4.84 4.21
N ALA A 149 -10.57 -4.30 5.30
CA ALA A 149 -11.15 -4.45 6.63
C ALA A 149 -12.45 -3.63 6.76
N GLU A 150 -12.42 -2.40 6.26
CA GLU A 150 -13.56 -1.47 6.25
C GLU A 150 -14.71 -1.96 5.37
N ILE A 151 -14.42 -2.53 4.20
CA ILE A 151 -15.40 -3.09 3.26
C ILE A 151 -16.07 -4.33 3.85
N LEU A 152 -15.28 -5.30 4.32
CA LEU A 152 -15.84 -6.54 4.88
C LEU A 152 -16.64 -6.27 6.16
N TYR A 153 -16.20 -5.30 6.97
CA TYR A 153 -16.90 -4.90 8.19
C TYR A 153 -18.28 -4.30 7.92
N ARG A 154 -18.44 -3.47 6.87
CA ARG A 154 -19.73 -2.87 6.50
C ARG A 154 -20.79 -3.92 6.15
N LEU A 155 -20.39 -5.02 5.53
CA LEU A 155 -21.28 -6.13 5.15
C LEU A 155 -21.28 -7.29 6.16
N LYS A 156 -20.52 -7.20 7.25
CA LYS A 156 -20.34 -8.28 8.24
C LYS A 156 -19.94 -9.61 7.60
N ILE A 157 -19.16 -9.56 6.52
CA ILE A 157 -18.66 -10.76 5.84
C ILE A 157 -17.45 -11.28 6.61
N PRO A 158 -17.44 -12.56 7.04
CA PRO A 158 -16.26 -13.15 7.68
C PRO A 158 -15.07 -13.13 6.71
N PRO A 159 -13.89 -12.64 7.14
CA PRO A 159 -12.76 -12.41 6.23
C PRO A 159 -12.20 -13.69 5.59
N PHE A 160 -12.41 -14.85 6.23
CA PHE A 160 -12.01 -16.15 5.75
C PHE A 160 -13.14 -16.99 5.17
N GLU A 161 -14.19 -16.35 4.67
CA GLU A 161 -15.10 -16.99 3.70
C GLU A 161 -14.42 -17.18 2.35
N LYS A 162 -14.83 -18.23 1.63
CA LYS A 162 -14.37 -18.48 0.26
C LYS A 162 -14.86 -17.37 -0.66
N ALA A 163 -13.94 -16.68 -1.36
CA ALA A 163 -14.29 -15.50 -2.15
C ALA A 163 -15.34 -15.78 -3.24
N ARG A 164 -15.22 -16.92 -3.94
CA ARG A 164 -16.18 -17.33 -4.97
C ARG A 164 -17.61 -17.43 -4.41
N THR A 165 -17.79 -18.09 -3.27
CA THR A 165 -19.09 -18.24 -2.62
C THR A 165 -19.71 -16.88 -2.26
N VAL A 166 -18.91 -15.95 -1.75
CA VAL A 166 -19.37 -14.58 -1.43
C VAL A 166 -19.81 -13.85 -2.69
N LEU A 167 -19.06 -13.96 -3.80
CA LEU A 167 -19.29 -13.20 -5.03
C LEU A 167 -20.37 -13.80 -5.95
N GLU A 168 -20.53 -15.13 -5.97
CA GLU A 168 -21.59 -15.81 -6.73
C GLU A 168 -22.97 -15.46 -6.20
N ALA A 169 -23.13 -15.41 -4.88
CA ALA A 169 -24.37 -14.96 -4.25
C ALA A 169 -24.77 -13.54 -4.71
N LEU A 170 -23.79 -12.67 -5.00
CA LEU A 170 -24.05 -11.33 -5.52
C LEU A 170 -24.45 -11.34 -6.99
N LYS A 171 -23.88 -12.24 -7.79
CA LYS A 171 -24.25 -12.40 -9.21
C LYS A 171 -25.71 -12.81 -9.34
N ASP A 172 -26.17 -13.71 -8.48
CA ASP A 172 -27.57 -14.15 -8.46
C ASP A 172 -28.50 -13.02 -8.01
N GLN A 173 -28.10 -12.25 -6.98
CA GLN A 173 -28.83 -11.06 -6.53
C GLN A 173 -28.94 -9.99 -7.62
N ASP A 174 -27.86 -9.72 -8.36
CA ASP A 174 -27.85 -8.78 -9.47
C ASP A 174 -28.81 -9.21 -10.57
N GLN A 175 -28.77 -10.48 -10.96
CA GLN A 175 -29.68 -11.02 -11.97
C GLN A 175 -31.14 -10.95 -11.53
N GLU A 176 -31.42 -11.26 -10.28
CA GLU A 176 -32.75 -11.15 -9.69
C GLU A 176 -33.21 -9.68 -9.63
N GLN A 177 -32.32 -8.75 -9.23
CA GLN A 177 -32.62 -7.32 -9.24
C GLN A 177 -32.87 -6.80 -10.65
N GLU A 178 -32.08 -7.22 -11.65
CA GLU A 178 -32.29 -6.83 -13.05
C GLU A 178 -33.62 -7.37 -13.59
N ARG A 179 -34.03 -8.59 -13.19
CA ARG A 179 -35.37 -9.11 -13.48
C ARG A 179 -36.46 -8.24 -12.84
N ARG A 180 -36.32 -7.89 -11.55
CA ARG A 180 -37.26 -7.00 -10.84
C ARG A 180 -37.28 -5.58 -11.41
N LYS A 181 -36.16 -5.06 -11.93
CA LYS A 181 -36.11 -3.75 -12.59
C LYS A 181 -36.82 -3.75 -13.95
N LYS A 182 -36.92 -4.90 -14.61
CA LYS A 182 -37.71 -5.06 -15.84
C LYS A 182 -39.21 -5.17 -15.58
N ASP A 183 -39.61 -5.26 -14.30
CA ASP A 183 -41.03 -5.18 -13.93
C ASP A 183 -41.60 -3.80 -14.28
N PRO A 184 -42.62 -3.72 -15.16
CA PRO A 184 -43.28 -2.47 -15.54
C PRO A 184 -44.01 -1.79 -14.38
N SER A 185 -44.34 -2.53 -13.30
CA SER A 185 -45.14 -2.03 -12.17
C SER A 185 -44.35 -1.19 -11.16
N LEU A 186 -43.02 -1.26 -11.20
CA LEU A 186 -42.15 -0.57 -10.25
C LEU A 186 -41.73 0.81 -10.78
N THR A 187 -42.04 1.86 -10.00
CA THR A 187 -41.62 3.24 -10.31
C THR A 187 -40.10 3.39 -10.20
N LEU A 188 -39.53 4.31 -11.00
CA LEU A 188 -38.10 4.63 -10.99
C LEU A 188 -37.59 4.94 -9.56
N SER A 189 -38.36 5.68 -8.77
CA SER A 189 -38.00 6.03 -7.39
C SER A 189 -37.92 4.82 -6.45
N LYS A 190 -38.79 3.81 -6.62
CA LYS A 190 -38.73 2.56 -5.84
C LYS A 190 -37.53 1.70 -6.27
N LYS A 191 -37.21 1.68 -7.57
CA LYS A 191 -36.03 0.96 -8.11
C LYS A 191 -34.71 1.56 -7.61
N VAL A 192 -34.63 2.88 -7.51
CA VAL A 192 -33.46 3.60 -6.96
C VAL A 192 -33.32 3.34 -5.46
N LYS A 193 -34.41 3.46 -4.70
CA LYS A 193 -34.40 3.26 -3.24
C LYS A 193 -33.95 1.84 -2.83
N LEU A 194 -34.40 0.82 -3.55
CA LEU A 194 -34.01 -0.58 -3.33
C LEU A 194 -32.51 -0.85 -3.49
N ARG A 195 -31.82 -0.15 -4.41
CA ARG A 195 -30.36 -0.28 -4.56
C ARG A 195 -29.60 0.47 -3.47
N GLN A 196 -30.11 1.62 -3.07
CA GLN A 196 -29.43 2.46 -2.09
C GLN A 196 -29.40 1.86 -0.69
N GLU A 197 -30.36 0.99 -0.35
CA GLU A 197 -30.49 0.39 0.98
C GLU A 197 -29.63 -0.87 1.19
N ASN A 198 -29.19 -1.56 0.12
CA ASN A 198 -28.43 -2.81 0.22
C ASN A 198 -27.25 -2.85 -0.76
N PRO A 199 -26.16 -2.08 -0.51
CA PRO A 199 -24.98 -2.12 -1.36
C PRO A 199 -24.30 -3.49 -1.29
N ASP A 200 -23.85 -4.00 -2.44
CA ASP A 200 -23.08 -5.24 -2.48
C ASP A 200 -21.57 -5.03 -2.25
N LEU A 201 -20.82 -6.13 -2.15
CA LEU A 201 -19.37 -6.10 -1.89
C LEU A 201 -18.59 -5.31 -2.95
N LEU A 202 -18.93 -5.46 -4.22
CA LEU A 202 -18.22 -4.80 -5.32
C LEU A 202 -18.57 -3.32 -5.38
N GLU A 203 -19.82 -2.96 -5.06
CA GLU A 203 -20.23 -1.56 -4.88
C GLU A 203 -19.46 -0.89 -3.74
N LEU A 204 -19.32 -1.56 -2.59
CA LEU A 204 -18.50 -1.05 -1.50
C LEU A 204 -17.01 -0.95 -1.84
N CYS A 205 -16.49 -1.77 -2.75
CA CYS A 205 -15.13 -1.60 -3.26
C CYS A 205 -14.94 -0.26 -4.01
N HIS A 206 -16.01 0.35 -4.50
CA HIS A 206 -16.00 1.65 -5.14
C HIS A 206 -16.37 2.79 -4.18
N THR A 207 -17.46 2.65 -3.43
CA THR A 207 -18.00 3.73 -2.60
C THR A 207 -17.13 4.01 -1.36
N VAL A 208 -16.58 2.99 -0.72
CA VAL A 208 -15.76 3.15 0.49
C VAL A 208 -14.47 3.96 0.20
N PRO A 209 -13.69 3.69 -0.86
CA PRO A 209 -12.59 4.57 -1.25
C PRO A 209 -13.06 5.99 -1.63
N MET A 210 -14.22 6.13 -2.26
CA MET A 210 -14.76 7.45 -2.63
C MET A 210 -15.10 8.30 -1.40
N GLU A 211 -15.58 7.69 -0.30
CA GLU A 211 -15.77 8.39 0.98
C GLU A 211 -14.47 9.05 1.45
N VAL A 212 -13.35 8.33 1.39
CA VAL A 212 -12.03 8.84 1.79
C VAL A 212 -11.60 10.00 0.88
N ILE A 213 -11.72 9.83 -0.43
CA ILE A 213 -11.37 10.87 -1.41
C ILE A 213 -12.22 12.14 -1.19
N MET A 214 -13.52 11.99 -0.91
CA MET A 214 -14.42 13.11 -0.69
C MET A 214 -14.16 13.81 0.65
N ALA A 215 -13.80 13.07 1.70
CA ALA A 215 -13.41 13.63 3.00
C ALA A 215 -12.07 14.39 2.91
N GLU A 216 -11.13 13.94 2.07
CA GLU A 216 -9.81 14.54 1.89
C GLU A 216 -9.79 15.77 0.96
N LYS A 217 -10.91 16.14 0.32
CA LYS A 217 -10.97 17.27 -0.62
C LYS A 217 -10.57 18.63 -0.03
N GLN A 218 -10.41 18.74 1.28
CA GLN A 218 -9.96 19.97 1.92
C GLN A 218 -8.45 20.07 2.17
N LEU A 219 -7.65 18.99 2.10
CA LEU A 219 -6.30 19.05 2.67
C LEU A 219 -5.30 18.05 2.07
N LEU A 220 -4.79 18.31 0.87
CA LEU A 220 -3.62 17.59 0.33
C LEU A 220 -2.28 18.03 0.96
N ASP A 221 -2.31 18.52 2.21
CA ASP A 221 -1.10 18.66 3.02
C ASP A 221 -0.97 17.46 3.97
N PRO A 222 -0.06 16.50 3.69
CA PRO A 222 0.18 15.35 4.56
C PRO A 222 0.73 15.73 5.95
N GLU A 223 1.12 16.99 6.18
CA GLU A 223 1.58 17.47 7.50
C GLU A 223 0.48 18.16 8.32
N HIS A 224 -0.71 18.37 7.75
CA HIS A 224 -1.83 18.91 8.53
C HIS A 224 -2.37 17.85 9.49
N SER A 225 -2.18 18.08 10.79
CA SER A 225 -2.54 17.16 11.88
C SER A 225 -4.01 16.72 11.87
N ASP A 226 -4.90 17.65 11.49
CA ASP A 226 -6.35 17.41 11.39
C ASP A 226 -6.75 16.33 10.38
N ASN A 227 -5.95 16.11 9.33
CA ASN A 227 -6.22 15.08 8.32
C ASN A 227 -6.18 13.68 8.87
N TYR A 228 -5.12 13.40 9.63
CA TYR A 228 -4.94 12.08 10.21
C TYR A 228 -6.01 11.81 11.27
N ALA A 229 -6.43 12.83 12.02
CA ALA A 229 -7.51 12.72 12.99
C ALA A 229 -8.86 12.40 12.30
N ALA A 230 -9.20 13.12 11.22
CA ALA A 230 -10.40 12.87 10.44
C ALA A 230 -10.42 11.46 9.84
N PHE A 231 -9.32 11.03 9.21
CA PHE A 231 -9.18 9.67 8.68
C PHE A 231 -9.32 8.61 9.78
N LYS A 232 -8.69 8.83 10.94
CA LYS A 232 -8.79 7.91 12.08
C LYS A 232 -10.20 7.81 12.64
N ASN A 233 -10.97 8.90 12.62
CA ASN A 233 -12.38 8.91 13.05
C ASN A 233 -13.30 8.24 12.02
N TRP A 234 -12.92 8.23 10.74
CA TRP A 234 -13.65 7.52 9.68
C TRP A 234 -13.51 6.00 9.79
N LEU A 235 -12.39 5.48 10.32
CA LEU A 235 -12.16 4.04 10.48
C LEU A 235 -13.15 3.40 11.44
N GLN A 236 -13.82 2.34 11.00
CA GLN A 236 -14.79 1.61 11.81
C GLN A 236 -14.28 0.25 12.27
N CYS A 237 -13.27 -0.31 11.59
CA CYS A 237 -12.76 -1.64 11.83
C CYS A 237 -11.23 -1.69 11.94
N TYR A 238 -10.52 -1.10 10.98
CA TYR A 238 -9.06 -1.17 10.92
C TYR A 238 -8.43 -0.47 12.13
N LEU A 239 -7.66 -1.22 12.93
CA LEU A 239 -7.04 -0.75 14.18
C LEU A 239 -8.04 -0.21 15.24
N VAL A 240 -9.34 -0.47 15.07
CA VAL A 240 -10.36 0.00 16.02
C VAL A 240 -10.36 -0.87 17.29
N PRO A 241 -10.40 -0.26 18.49
CA PRO A 241 -10.42 -1.00 19.75
C PRO A 241 -11.59 -1.98 19.86
N GLY A 242 -11.33 -3.20 20.35
CA GLY A 242 -12.32 -4.26 20.48
C GLY A 242 -12.54 -5.12 19.23
N MET A 243 -11.98 -4.74 18.07
CA MET A 243 -12.01 -5.59 16.87
C MET A 243 -11.06 -6.79 17.00
N SER A 244 -11.44 -7.89 16.36
CA SER A 244 -10.62 -9.08 16.23
C SER A 244 -9.63 -8.90 15.09
N SER A 245 -8.48 -9.58 15.20
CA SER A 245 -7.46 -9.59 14.15
C SER A 245 -6.79 -10.95 14.00
N LEU A 246 -6.47 -11.30 12.76
CA LEU A 246 -5.76 -12.52 12.36
C LEU A 246 -4.76 -12.19 11.25
N ARG A 247 -3.81 -13.10 10.97
CA ARG A 247 -2.89 -12.97 9.84
C ARG A 247 -3.35 -13.83 8.68
N ASP A 248 -3.38 -13.25 7.48
CA ASP A 248 -3.57 -14.00 6.25
C ASP A 248 -2.33 -14.80 5.85
N ARG A 249 -2.42 -15.58 4.76
CA ARG A 249 -1.30 -16.40 4.27
C ARG A 249 -0.06 -15.59 3.90
N SER A 250 -0.22 -14.32 3.53
CA SER A 250 0.89 -13.40 3.22
C SER A 250 1.51 -12.73 4.46
N GLY A 251 1.00 -13.07 5.65
CA GLY A 251 1.45 -12.50 6.92
C GLY A 251 0.86 -11.12 7.23
N ARG A 252 -0.05 -10.59 6.40
CA ARG A 252 -0.69 -9.30 6.65
C ARG A 252 -1.84 -9.48 7.63
N THR A 253 -1.97 -8.54 8.55
CA THR A 253 -3.09 -8.52 9.49
C THR A 253 -4.39 -8.12 8.78
N ILE A 254 -5.49 -8.80 9.09
CA ILE A 254 -6.86 -8.44 8.76
C ILE A 254 -7.63 -8.18 10.06
N TRP A 255 -8.43 -7.12 10.09
CA TRP A 255 -9.32 -6.75 11.19
C TRP A 255 -10.76 -7.06 10.82
N PHE A 256 -11.54 -7.53 11.78
CA PHE A 256 -12.94 -7.91 11.58
C PHE A 256 -13.70 -7.94 12.92
N GLN A 257 -15.02 -8.08 12.83
CA GLN A 257 -15.92 -8.27 13.98
C GLN A 257 -16.68 -9.59 13.81
N GLY A 258 -16.83 -10.35 14.89
CA GLY A 258 -17.55 -11.63 14.88
C GLY A 258 -16.65 -12.80 14.49
N GLU A 259 -17.24 -13.78 13.80
CA GLU A 259 -16.56 -15.00 13.39
C GLU A 259 -15.57 -14.77 12.25
N PRO A 260 -14.43 -15.49 12.21
CA PRO A 260 -13.42 -15.30 11.17
C PRO A 260 -13.80 -15.97 9.83
N GLY A 261 -14.63 -17.02 9.84
CA GLY A 261 -14.97 -17.81 8.66
C GLY A 261 -14.20 -19.15 8.56
N PRO A 262 -14.64 -20.08 7.70
CA PRO A 262 -14.20 -21.48 7.68
C PRO A 262 -12.75 -21.68 7.21
N MET A 263 -12.20 -20.76 6.42
CA MET A 263 -10.82 -20.85 5.91
C MET A 263 -9.80 -20.17 6.84
N ALA A 264 -10.17 -19.85 8.07
CA ALA A 264 -9.28 -19.20 9.02
C ALA A 264 -8.04 -20.07 9.31
N PRO A 265 -6.84 -19.48 9.49
CA PRO A 265 -5.62 -20.25 9.75
C PRO A 265 -5.77 -21.10 11.03
N LYS A 266 -5.62 -22.42 10.90
CA LYS A 266 -5.67 -23.36 12.02
C LYS A 266 -4.57 -23.02 13.04
N GLY A 267 -4.92 -23.02 14.32
CA GLY A 267 -3.98 -22.75 15.42
C GLY A 267 -3.76 -21.28 15.74
N GLN A 268 -4.32 -20.33 14.97
CA GLN A 268 -4.33 -18.92 15.37
C GLN A 268 -5.63 -18.60 16.13
N ARG A 269 -5.50 -17.96 17.30
CA ARG A 269 -6.63 -17.37 18.02
C ARG A 269 -6.74 -15.89 17.65
N PRO A 270 -7.94 -15.37 17.36
CA PRO A 270 -8.13 -13.96 17.08
C PRO A 270 -7.61 -13.10 18.24
N ARG A 271 -6.75 -12.12 17.93
CA ARG A 271 -6.28 -11.15 18.91
C ARG A 271 -7.22 -9.96 18.90
N LYS A 272 -7.72 -9.56 20.08
CA LYS A 272 -8.52 -8.35 20.23
C LYS A 272 -7.62 -7.12 20.29
N THR A 273 -7.93 -6.08 19.53
CA THR A 273 -7.29 -4.77 19.67
C THR A 273 -7.57 -4.25 21.08
N PRO A 274 -6.55 -3.93 21.88
CA PRO A 274 -6.74 -3.53 23.28
C PRO A 274 -7.60 -2.26 23.35
N ARG A 275 -8.62 -2.28 24.22
CA ARG A 275 -9.34 -1.07 24.61
C ARG A 275 -8.43 -0.26 25.53
N LYS A 276 -8.16 1.01 25.20
CA LYS A 276 -7.55 1.93 26.16
C LYS A 276 -8.45 1.93 27.40
N LYS A 277 -7.91 1.51 28.54
CA LYS A 277 -8.57 1.73 29.82
C LYS A 277 -8.63 3.24 30.01
N SER A 278 -9.83 3.80 30.07
CA SER A 278 -10.02 5.12 30.67
C SER A 278 -9.42 5.08 32.08
N PRO A 279 -8.74 6.14 32.54
CA PRO A 279 -8.38 6.24 33.95
C PRO A 279 -9.69 6.43 34.72
N GLN A 280 -10.24 5.32 35.18
CA GLN A 280 -11.31 5.34 36.15
C GLN A 280 -10.65 5.81 37.44
N LEU A 281 -10.94 7.06 37.82
CA LEU A 281 -10.64 7.61 39.13
C LEU A 281 -11.13 6.60 40.17
N LYS A 282 -10.21 5.82 40.73
CA LYS A 282 -10.50 5.04 41.92
C LYS A 282 -10.58 6.06 43.04
N ALA A 283 -11.78 6.18 43.61
CA ALA A 283 -11.97 6.84 44.88
C ALA A 283 -10.97 6.26 45.90
N ASP A 284 -10.38 7.16 46.67
CA ASP A 284 -9.53 6.88 47.82
C ASP A 284 -10.18 5.88 48.77
N PRO A 285 -9.39 4.99 49.38
CA PRO A 285 -9.58 4.61 50.76
C PRO A 285 -8.51 5.29 51.61
N GLU A 286 -8.97 6.20 52.46
CA GLU A 286 -8.24 6.77 53.58
C GLU A 286 -7.59 5.69 54.48
N ALA A 287 -6.39 6.04 54.92
CA ALA A 287 -5.83 5.85 56.26
C ALA A 287 -5.61 4.43 56.83
N LEU A 288 -4.33 4.20 57.11
CA LEU A 288 -3.72 3.14 57.93
C LEU A 288 -4.25 3.12 59.39
N THR A 289 -4.21 1.95 60.03
CA THR A 289 -3.38 1.73 61.25
C THR A 289 -3.19 0.23 61.61
N PRO A 290 -2.11 -0.14 62.33
CA PRO A 290 -1.54 -1.50 62.36
C PRO A 290 -1.57 -2.18 63.76
N LYS A 291 -1.27 -3.49 63.82
CA LYS A 291 -0.69 -4.31 64.94
C LYS A 291 -1.04 -5.80 64.68
N VAL A 292 -0.24 -6.86 64.88
CA VAL A 292 1.01 -7.19 65.57
C VAL A 292 1.49 -8.54 64.99
N THR A 293 2.80 -8.72 64.81
CA THR A 293 3.46 -10.04 64.76
C THR A 293 4.36 -10.18 66.00
N PRO A 294 4.65 -11.39 66.50
CA PRO A 294 5.77 -11.55 67.42
C PRO A 294 6.89 -12.45 66.88
N ARG A 295 8.12 -11.90 66.95
CA ARG A 295 9.43 -12.51 67.34
C ARG A 295 10.04 -13.61 66.43
N ALA A 296 11.36 -13.67 66.18
CA ALA A 296 12.51 -13.21 66.98
C ALA A 296 13.82 -12.99 66.18
N SER A 297 14.56 -11.96 66.60
CA SER A 297 16.03 -11.84 66.81
C SER A 297 17.06 -12.24 65.73
N LYS A 298 17.88 -11.26 65.28
CA LYS A 298 19.25 -11.04 65.80
C LYS A 298 19.90 -9.76 65.21
N ARG A 299 20.71 -9.11 66.06
CA ARG A 299 21.44 -7.83 65.91
C ARG A 299 22.53 -7.84 64.82
N ARG A 300 22.72 -6.71 64.13
CA ARG A 300 23.87 -5.76 64.28
C ARG A 300 23.81 -4.67 63.19
N ARG A 301 23.64 -3.39 63.59
CA ARG A 301 24.57 -2.23 63.50
C ARG A 301 24.80 -1.70 62.06
N ARG A 302 24.19 -0.54 61.75
CA ARG A 302 24.78 0.83 61.61
C ARG A 302 25.59 1.00 60.30
N ALA A 303 25.49 2.07 59.52
CA ALA A 303 24.69 3.29 59.50
C ALA A 303 24.97 4.01 58.15
N ALA A 304 23.95 4.75 57.65
CA ALA A 304 23.98 6.06 56.96
C ALA A 304 25.02 6.36 55.83
N ALA A 305 24.80 7.23 54.85
CA ALA A 305 23.65 7.89 54.22
C ALA A 305 24.25 8.75 53.08
N ASN A 306 23.49 8.88 51.98
CA ASN A 306 23.62 9.61 50.70
C ASN A 306 24.10 11.10 50.74
N PRO A 307 23.97 11.91 49.63
CA PRO A 307 24.68 12.03 48.32
C PRO A 307 25.10 13.54 48.11
N PRO A 308 25.00 14.26 46.94
CA PRO A 308 25.12 14.02 45.47
C PRO A 308 26.09 15.04 44.75
N LYS A 309 26.01 15.13 43.39
CA LYS A 309 26.49 16.17 42.40
C LYS A 309 27.67 15.74 41.51
N SER A 310 27.47 15.53 40.19
CA SER A 310 27.35 16.48 39.05
C SER A 310 28.69 17.04 38.59
N GLU A 311 29.13 16.71 37.37
CA GLU A 311 29.54 17.65 36.31
C GLU A 311 30.11 16.91 35.10
N GLU A 312 29.77 17.44 33.94
CA GLU A 312 30.26 17.10 32.61
C GLU A 312 31.74 17.50 32.48
N LYS A 313 32.51 16.73 31.69
CA LYS A 313 33.52 17.28 30.80
C LYS A 313 33.90 16.26 29.72
N GLU A 314 33.78 16.74 28.49
CA GLU A 314 34.34 16.19 27.27
C GLU A 314 35.87 16.10 27.39
N GLU A 315 36.47 15.08 26.78
CA GLU A 315 37.59 15.27 25.85
C GLU A 315 37.87 13.96 25.11
N GLU A 316 38.28 14.16 23.86
CA GLU A 316 38.63 13.19 22.82
C GLU A 316 39.84 12.33 23.21
N GLU A 317 39.94 11.12 22.68
CA GLU A 317 41.03 10.79 21.75
C GLU A 317 40.89 9.36 21.21
N GLU A 318 41.19 9.25 19.92
CA GLU A 318 41.42 8.02 19.17
C GLU A 318 42.61 7.26 19.76
N GLU A 319 42.56 5.92 19.76
CA GLU A 319 43.67 5.05 19.34
C GLU A 319 43.23 3.57 19.40
N GLU A 320 43.08 2.97 18.21
CA GLU A 320 43.47 1.56 17.97
C GLU A 320 44.92 1.58 17.45
N PRO A 321 45.67 0.45 17.32
CA PRO A 321 45.37 -0.95 17.66
C PRO A 321 46.56 -1.69 18.34
N ASP A 322 46.33 -2.83 19.00
CA ASP A 322 47.13 -4.05 18.72
C ASP A 322 46.48 -5.31 19.29
N GLY A 323 46.54 -6.41 18.54
CA GLY A 323 46.15 -7.75 19.01
C GLY A 323 47.26 -8.38 19.87
N PRO A 324 47.44 -9.72 19.89
CA PRO A 324 46.63 -10.78 19.30
C PRO A 324 46.44 -12.00 20.26
N ARG A 325 45.54 -12.94 19.90
CA ARG A 325 45.86 -14.38 19.69
C ARG A 325 44.71 -15.35 20.06
N LYS A 326 44.51 -16.25 19.09
CA LYS A 326 44.13 -17.67 19.19
C LYS A 326 42.75 -17.95 19.78
N GLY A 327 41.79 -18.53 19.06
CA GLY A 327 41.85 -19.34 17.85
C GLY A 327 41.00 -20.58 18.07
N ARG A 328 40.08 -20.86 17.13
CA ARG A 328 39.70 -22.24 16.75
C ARG A 328 38.96 -22.22 15.42
N ALA A 329 39.71 -22.62 14.40
CA ALA A 329 39.29 -23.32 13.19
C ALA A 329 38.18 -24.37 13.48
N ARG A 330 37.28 -24.77 12.59
CA ARG A 330 37.40 -25.04 11.14
C ARG A 330 35.98 -25.33 10.60
N GLY A 331 35.70 -24.97 9.36
CA GLY A 331 34.48 -25.37 8.65
C GLY A 331 34.43 -24.90 7.20
N ARG A 332 35.47 -25.26 6.42
CA ARG A 332 35.65 -24.89 5.02
C ARG A 332 34.79 -25.79 4.11
N ARG A 333 33.88 -25.21 3.31
CA ARG A 333 33.47 -25.79 2.02
C ARG A 333 33.44 -24.70 0.94
N LYS A 334 33.89 -25.14 -0.24
CA LYS A 334 34.38 -24.41 -1.42
C LYS A 334 33.29 -23.62 -2.14
N ALA A 335 33.71 -22.47 -2.67
CA ALA A 335 33.09 -21.81 -3.81
C ALA A 335 33.32 -22.62 -5.10
N THR A 336 32.31 -22.63 -5.96
CA THR A 336 32.42 -23.02 -7.38
C THR A 336 31.75 -21.95 -8.23
N ALA A 337 32.46 -21.58 -9.28
CA ALA A 337 32.16 -20.52 -10.22
C ALA A 337 30.93 -20.79 -11.09
N ALA A 338 30.42 -19.71 -11.68
CA ALA A 338 29.32 -19.64 -12.63
C ALA A 338 29.57 -20.43 -13.92
N PRO A 339 28.51 -20.89 -14.62
CA PRO A 339 28.53 -21.06 -16.06
C PRO A 339 27.87 -19.86 -16.76
N ALA A 340 28.51 -19.43 -17.85
CA ALA A 340 28.10 -18.35 -18.74
C ALA A 340 26.81 -18.68 -19.53
N LEU A 341 26.09 -17.62 -19.89
CA LEU A 341 25.01 -17.62 -20.88
C LEU A 341 25.56 -17.95 -22.28
N PRO A 342 24.83 -18.68 -23.13
CA PRO A 342 25.17 -18.76 -24.55
C PRO A 342 24.69 -17.50 -25.29
N GLU A 343 25.59 -16.88 -26.04
CA GLU A 343 25.29 -15.84 -27.03
C GLU A 343 24.52 -16.41 -28.23
N PRO A 344 23.72 -15.59 -28.95
CA PRO A 344 22.98 -16.04 -30.12
C PRO A 344 23.89 -16.17 -31.36
N GLU A 345 23.82 -17.32 -32.02
CA GLU A 345 24.45 -17.55 -33.33
C GLU A 345 23.84 -16.64 -34.41
N VAL A 346 24.73 -15.97 -35.15
CA VAL A 346 24.45 -15.33 -36.44
C VAL A 346 24.84 -16.32 -37.54
N PRO A 347 23.98 -16.59 -38.54
CA PRO A 347 24.45 -17.11 -39.82
C PRO A 347 24.52 -15.99 -40.86
N LEU A 348 25.75 -15.61 -41.23
CA LEU A 348 26.03 -14.88 -42.46
C LEU A 348 26.04 -15.83 -43.67
N SER A 349 25.23 -15.47 -44.65
CA SER A 349 25.43 -15.61 -46.11
C SER A 349 25.76 -16.98 -46.73
N VAL A 350 24.88 -17.44 -47.63
CA VAL A 350 25.31 -18.09 -48.90
C VAL A 350 24.49 -17.53 -50.07
N ARG A 351 25.20 -17.39 -51.19
CA ARG A 351 24.93 -16.67 -52.44
C ARG A 351 23.81 -17.24 -53.33
N ARG A 352 23.20 -16.30 -54.07
CA ARG A 352 22.77 -16.30 -55.50
C ARG A 352 22.17 -17.58 -56.10
N SER A 353 20.94 -17.42 -56.60
CA SER A 353 20.53 -17.99 -57.89
C SER A 353 19.59 -17.03 -58.62
N ARG A 354 20.03 -16.53 -59.78
CA ARG A 354 19.19 -15.88 -60.80
C ARG A 354 18.31 -16.96 -61.45
N ARG A 355 17.01 -16.71 -61.59
CA ARG A 355 16.27 -17.18 -62.77
C ARG A 355 15.13 -16.24 -63.12
N THR A 356 15.25 -15.72 -64.32
CA THR A 356 14.28 -14.98 -65.13
C THR A 356 13.06 -15.83 -65.47
N SER A 357 11.88 -15.23 -65.48
CA SER A 357 10.85 -15.58 -66.47
C SER A 357 9.90 -14.39 -66.69
N ALA A 358 10.10 -13.72 -67.81
CA ALA A 358 9.08 -12.90 -68.44
C ALA A 358 7.98 -13.83 -69.01
N ARG A 359 6.71 -13.44 -68.87
CA ARG A 359 5.66 -13.86 -69.81
C ARG A 359 4.68 -12.71 -70.02
N ARG A 360 4.75 -12.10 -71.20
CA ARG A 360 3.67 -11.36 -71.84
C ARG A 360 2.54 -12.33 -72.19
N GLY A 361 1.29 -11.85 -72.13
CA GLY A 361 0.32 -12.20 -73.17
C GLY A 361 -1.12 -12.50 -72.74
N LYS A 362 -1.98 -11.52 -73.05
CA LYS A 362 -3.38 -11.60 -73.52
C LYS A 362 -4.49 -12.03 -72.54
N GLY A 363 -5.52 -11.19 -72.52
CA GLY A 363 -6.80 -11.33 -71.85
C GLY A 363 -7.40 -9.94 -71.74
#